data_AF-A0A7Y2T3D9-F1
#
_entry.id   AF-A0A7Y2T3D9-F1
#
_cell.length_a   1.000
_cell.length_b   1.000
_cell.length_c   1.000
_cell.angle_alpha   90.00
_cell.angle_beta   90.00
_cell.angle_gamma   90.00
#
_symmetry.space_group_name_H-M   'P 1'
#
loop_
_entity.id
_entity.type
_entity.pdbx_description
1 polymer ?
#
loop_
_entity_poly.entity_id
_entity_poly.type
_entity_poly.pdbx_seq_one_letter_code
_entity_poly.pdbx_strand_id
1 'polypeptide(L)' 'LEQKIDKALVNYQNSLEEVVNSTPCKEAYRLALTNYERCEEQLLRPELTEAKKYYNLRTKQITKRALDKLQDCATLNQ' A
#
# COMPACT_ATOMS: atom_id res chain seq x y z
N LEU A 1 11.61 -18.01 -2.46
CA LEU A 1 11.39 -16.91 -1.49
C LEU A 1 10.28 -15.98 -1.99
N GLU A 2 10.37 -15.53 -3.23
CA GLU A 2 9.35 -14.71 -3.91
C GLU A 2 7.92 -15.26 -3.77
N GLN A 3 7.68 -16.55 -4.01
CA GLN A 3 6.35 -17.16 -3.83
C GLN A 3 5.73 -16.96 -2.42
N LYS A 4 6.56 -16.95 -1.36
CA LYS A 4 6.08 -16.68 0.00
C LYS A 4 5.72 -15.20 0.16
N ILE A 5 6.48 -14.32 -0.49
CA ILE A 5 6.23 -12.88 -0.53
C ILE A 5 4.95 -12.62 -1.32
N ASP A 6 4.75 -13.26 -2.46
CA ASP A 6 3.55 -13.14 -3.29
C ASP A 6 2.30 -13.56 -2.53
N LYS A 7 2.35 -14.67 -1.79
CA LYS A 7 1.25 -15.07 -0.92
C LYS A 7 0.93 -14.01 0.14
N ALA A 8 1.95 -13.41 0.75
CA ALA A 8 1.75 -12.31 1.70
C ALA A 8 1.16 -11.06 1.03
N LEU A 9 1.57 -10.78 -0.21
CA LEU A 9 1.07 -9.65 -1.01
C LEU A 9 -0.39 -9.83 -1.44
N VAL A 10 -0.82 -11.07 -1.74
CA VAL A 10 -2.24 -11.38 -2.00
C VAL A 10 -3.08 -11.10 -0.75
N ASN A 11 -2.63 -11.55 0.41
CA ASN A 11 -3.32 -11.26 1.67
C ASN A 11 -3.37 -9.76 1.96
N TYR A 12 -2.25 -9.06 1.75
CA TYR A 12 -2.19 -7.60 1.89
C TYR A 12 -3.18 -6.90 0.97
N GLN A 13 -3.25 -7.30 -0.31
CA GLN A 13 -4.19 -6.74 -1.26
C GLN A 13 -5.63 -6.93 -0.80
N ASN A 14 -6.01 -8.13 -0.37
CA ASN A 14 -7.36 -8.42 0.11
C ASN A 14 -7.73 -7.56 1.33
N SER A 15 -6.83 -7.45 2.32
CA SER A 15 -7.05 -6.60 3.49
C SER A 15 -7.13 -5.12 3.14
N LEU A 16 -6.33 -4.65 2.17
CA LEU A 16 -6.40 -3.27 1.71
C LEU A 16 -7.73 -2.99 0.97
N GLU A 17 -8.21 -3.93 0.16
CA GLU A 17 -9.52 -3.83 -0.48
C GLU A 17 -10.66 -3.80 0.54
N GLU A 18 -10.57 -4.61 1.61
CA GLU A 18 -11.53 -4.55 2.71
C GLU A 18 -11.54 -3.16 3.37
N VAL A 19 -10.37 -2.59 3.68
CA VAL A 19 -10.27 -1.23 4.24
C VAL A 19 -10.90 -0.20 3.31
N VAL A 20 -10.55 -0.23 2.01
CA VAL A 20 -11.11 0.68 0.99
C VAL A 20 -12.65 0.63 0.97
N ASN A 21 -13.24 -0.55 1.17
CA ASN A 21 -14.68 -0.75 1.05
C ASN A 21 -15.46 -0.54 2.37
N SER A 22 -14.80 -0.64 3.52
CA SER A 22 -15.48 -0.68 4.84
C SER A 22 -15.12 0.47 5.77
N THR A 23 -14.07 1.24 5.46
CA THR A 23 -13.57 2.33 6.30
C THR A 23 -14.00 3.67 5.72
N PRO A 24 -14.28 4.71 6.54
CA PRO A 24 -14.57 6.05 6.03
C PRO A 24 -13.53 6.53 5.01
N CYS A 25 -14.00 7.06 3.87
CA CYS A 25 -13.22 7.45 2.68
C CYS A 25 -11.88 8.13 3.04
N LYS A 26 -11.92 9.16 3.88
CA LYS A 26 -10.73 9.94 4.30
C LYS A 26 -9.75 9.14 5.14
N GLU A 27 -10.25 8.27 6.01
CA GLU A 27 -9.41 7.41 6.84
C GLU A 27 -8.77 6.29 6.00
N ALA A 28 -9.52 5.68 5.09
CA ALA A 28 -9.00 4.72 4.12
C ALA A 28 -7.88 5.34 3.27
N TYR A 29 -8.10 6.57 2.77
CA TYR A 29 -7.08 7.32 2.02
C TYR A 29 -5.82 7.57 2.85
N ARG A 30 -5.98 8.06 4.09
CA ARG A 30 -4.84 8.33 4.98
C ARG A 30 -4.04 7.06 5.26
N LEU A 31 -4.71 5.93 5.52
CA LEU A 31 -4.05 4.65 5.77
C LEU A 31 -3.29 4.15 4.54
N ALA A 32 -3.91 4.22 3.35
CA ALA A 32 -3.25 3.87 2.10
C ALA A 32 -2.05 4.78 1.83
N LEU A 33 -2.17 6.09 2.06
CA LEU A 33 -1.11 7.06 1.83
C LEU A 33 0.09 6.79 2.74
N THR A 34 -0.12 6.62 4.04
CA THR A 34 0.96 6.29 4.99
C THR A 34 1.70 5.00 4.59
N ASN A 35 0.98 3.98 4.12
CA ASN A 35 1.63 2.74 3.65
C ASN A 35 2.43 2.95 2.36
N TYR A 36 1.93 3.74 1.42
CA TYR A 36 2.64 4.07 0.19
C TYR A 36 3.93 4.85 0.48
N GLU A 37 3.85 5.89 1.30
CA GLU A 37 4.99 6.72 1.70
C GLU A 37 6.04 5.90 2.47
N ARG A 38 5.60 5.04 3.39
CA ARG A 38 6.50 4.11 4.09
C ARG A 38 7.27 3.21 3.13
N CYS A 39 6.62 2.72 2.07
CA CYS A 39 7.32 1.90 1.07
C CYS A 39 8.37 2.73 0.31
N GLU A 40 8.06 3.98 -0.03
CA GLU A 40 9.04 4.89 -0.63
C GLU A 40 10.25 5.10 0.27
N GLU A 41 10.03 5.41 1.53
CA GLU A 41 11.11 5.59 2.52
C GLU A 41 11.98 4.34 2.66
N GLN A 42 11.37 3.15 2.70
CA GLN A 42 12.14 1.91 2.77
C GLN A 42 12.97 1.67 1.51
N LEU A 43 12.44 2.00 0.33
CA LEU A 43 13.12 1.78 -0.95
C LEU A 43 14.35 2.67 -1.15
N LEU A 44 14.46 3.79 -0.41
CA LEU A 44 15.65 4.65 -0.40
C LEU A 44 16.83 4.04 0.38
N ARG A 45 16.61 2.98 1.16
CA ARG A 45 17.63 2.39 2.01
C ARG A 45 18.61 1.53 1.20
N PRO A 46 19.92 1.86 1.16
CA PRO A 46 20.89 1.12 0.36
C PRO A 46 21.12 -0.31 0.85
N GLU A 47 20.90 -0.58 2.13
CA GLU A 47 21.07 -1.89 2.77
C GLU A 47 19.86 -2.83 2.62
N LEU A 48 18.84 -2.43 1.85
CA LEU A 48 17.65 -3.23 1.66
C LEU A 48 17.94 -4.48 0.83
N THR A 49 17.62 -5.66 1.36
CA THR A 49 17.80 -6.92 0.63
C THR A 49 16.86 -6.97 -0.59
N GLU A 50 17.24 -7.72 -1.63
CA GLU A 50 16.42 -7.86 -2.84
C GLU A 50 14.99 -8.36 -2.54
N ALA A 51 14.85 -9.29 -1.61
CA ALA A 51 13.54 -9.76 -1.16
C ALA A 51 12.69 -8.65 -0.53
N LYS A 52 13.31 -7.77 0.26
CA LYS A 52 12.62 -6.61 0.86
C LYS A 52 12.35 -5.53 -0.18
N LYS A 53 13.24 -5.30 -1.15
CA LYS A 53 12.99 -4.41 -2.29
C LYS A 53 11.77 -4.88 -3.08
N TYR A 54 11.74 -6.17 -3.44
CA TYR A 54 10.61 -6.77 -4.14
C TYR A 54 9.30 -6.58 -3.37
N TYR A 55 9.28 -6.90 -2.07
CA TYR A 55 8.10 -6.68 -1.23
C TYR A 55 7.64 -5.22 -1.23
N ASN A 56 8.53 -4.26 -0.97
CA ASN A 56 8.15 -2.83 -0.90
C ASN A 56 7.69 -2.30 -2.27
N LEU A 57 8.34 -2.69 -3.38
CA LEU A 57 7.92 -2.30 -4.73
C LEU A 57 6.51 -2.79 -5.05
N ARG A 58 6.21 -4.06 -4.73
CA ARG A 58 4.90 -4.66 -5.00
C ARG A 58 3.81 -4.11 -4.09
N THR A 59 4.10 -3.95 -2.80
CA THR A 59 3.20 -3.30 -1.84
C THR A 59 2.87 -1.90 -2.33
N LYS A 60 3.89 -1.06 -2.64
CA LYS A 60 3.69 0.29 -3.20
C LYS A 60 2.77 0.30 -4.42
N GLN A 61 2.96 -0.61 -5.38
CA GLN A 61 2.12 -0.72 -6.59
C GLN A 61 0.67 -1.10 -6.27
N ILE A 62 0.44 -2.00 -5.31
CA ILE A 62 -0.90 -2.37 -4.85
C ILE A 62 -1.54 -1.17 -4.15
N THR A 63 -0.82 -0.52 -3.24
CA THR A 63 -1.31 0.65 -2.48
C THR A 63 -1.62 1.83 -3.37
N LYS A 64 -0.80 2.08 -4.41
CA LYS A 64 -1.06 3.15 -5.39
C LYS A 64 -2.41 2.97 -6.10
N ARG A 65 -2.75 1.73 -6.48
CA ARG A 65 -4.04 1.43 -7.09
C ARG A 65 -5.21 1.66 -6.14
N ALA A 66 -5.03 1.43 -4.84
CA ALA A 66 -6.03 1.79 -3.83
C ALA A 66 -6.16 3.31 -3.68
N LEU A 67 -5.03 4.04 -3.66
CA LEU A 67 -5.04 5.50 -3.63
C LEU A 67 -5.74 6.11 -4.84
N ASP A 68 -5.58 5.52 -6.03
CA ASP A 68 -6.28 5.96 -7.24
C ASP A 68 -7.80 5.81 -7.13
N LYS A 69 -8.28 4.73 -6.50
CA LYS A 69 -9.70 4.55 -6.18
C LYS A 69 -10.20 5.55 -5.12
N LEU A 70 -9.30 6.00 -4.24
CA LEU A 70 -9.59 6.90 -3.13
C LEU A 70 -9.22 8.36 -3.45
N GLN A 71 -8.87 8.70 -4.70
CA GLN A 71 -8.33 10.01 -5.04
C GLN A 71 -9.26 11.17 -4.64
N ASP A 72 -10.57 10.96 -4.76
CA ASP A 72 -11.58 11.97 -4.41
C ASP A 72 -11.67 12.16 -2.88
N CYS A 73 -11.28 11.14 -2.10
CA CYS A 73 -11.19 11.23 -0.64
C CYS A 73 -10.07 12.17 -0.16
N ALA A 74 -9.10 12.51 -1.01
CA ALA A 74 -7.99 13.40 -0.67
C ALA A 74 -8.45 14.85 -0.44
N THR A 75 -9.51 15.27 -1.15
CA THR A 75 -9.98 16.66 -1.21
C THR A 75 -11.34 16.88 -0.54
N LEU A 76 -11.97 15.83 0.01
CA LEU A 76 -13.19 15.98 0.80
C LEU A 76 -12.89 16.77 2.09
N ASN A 77 -13.06 18.09 1.98
CA ASN A 77 -13.17 19.01 3.09
C ASN A 77 -14.60 18.95 3.65
N GLN A 78 -14.66 18.67 4.97
CA GLN A 78 -15.82 18.72 5.89
C GLN A 78 -16.78 17.53 5.85
#